data_AF-A0A936GLY5-F1
#
_entry.id   AF-A0A936GLY5-F1
#
_cell.length_a   1.000
_cell.length_b   1.000
_cell.length_c   1.000
_cell.angle_alpha   90.00
_cell.angle_beta   90.00
_cell.angle_gamma   90.00
#
_symmetry.space_group_name_H-M   'P 1'
#
loop_
_entity.id
_entity.type
_entity.pdbx_description
1 polymer ?
#
loop_
_entity_poly.entity_id
_entity_poly.type
_entity_poly.pdbx_seq_one_letter_code
_entity_poly.pdbx_strand_id
1 'polypeptide(L)' 'MQTLVIDSSIGTSKILVGESFKNVSTYLPKKKLAIITDDTIFDLYGKDFPEANIIIKNKTR' A
#
# COMPACT_ATOMS: atom_id res chain seq x y z
N MET A 1 12.05 -8.93 -9.85
CA MET A 1 11.78 -7.52 -9.50
C MET A 1 12.04 -6.65 -10.72
N GLN A 2 11.03 -5.95 -11.21
CA GLN A 2 11.12 -4.94 -12.26
C GLN A 2 10.53 -3.62 -11.73
N THR A 3 11.12 -2.49 -12.13
CA THR A 3 10.66 -1.16 -11.73
C THR A 3 10.29 -0.36 -12.97
N LEU A 4 9.05 0.11 -13.04
CA LEU A 4 8.60 1.06 -14.05
C LEU A 4 8.48 2.42 -13.40
N VAL A 5 9.16 3.43 -13.96
CA VAL A 5 9.08 4.82 -13.50
C VAL A 5 8.03 5.56 -14.32
N ILE A 6 7.16 6.30 -13.64
CA ILE A 6 6.13 7.14 -14.26
C ILE A 6 6.38 8.58 -13.83
N ASP A 7 6.81 9.40 -14.78
CA ASP A 7 6.99 10.83 -14.60
C ASP A 7 5.79 11.58 -15.20
N SER A 8 5.19 12.44 -14.39
CA SER A 8 4.04 13.28 -14.77
C SER A 8 4.29 14.73 -14.36
N SER A 9 3.48 15.65 -14.88
CA SER A 9 3.57 17.07 -14.52
C SER A 9 3.33 17.36 -13.03
N ILE A 10 2.70 16.43 -12.30
CA ILE A 10 2.38 16.56 -10.88
C ILE A 10 3.31 15.76 -9.97
N GLY A 11 4.29 15.04 -10.54
CA GLY A 11 5.28 14.30 -9.78
C GLY A 11 5.69 12.97 -10.40
N THR A 12 6.57 12.28 -9.70
CA THR A 12 7.15 10.98 -10.09
C THR A 12 6.60 9.86 -9.21
N SER A 13 6.23 8.75 -9.83
CA SER A 13 5.81 7.52 -9.15
C SER A 13 6.52 6.28 -9.72
N LYS A 14 6.42 5.16 -9.03
CA LYS A 14 7.06 3.88 -9.42
C LYS A 14 6.06 2.74 -9.29
N ILE A 15 6.07 1.83 -10.25
CA ILE A 15 5.40 0.52 -10.17
C ILE A 15 6.48 -0.54 -9.98
N LEU A 16 6.36 -1.34 -8.91
CA LEU A 16 7.28 -2.44 -8.59
C LEU A 16 6.60 -3.78 -8.90
N VAL A 17 7.09 -4.52 -9.90
CA VAL A 17 6.51 -5.79 -10.38
C VAL A 17 7.35 -6.98 -9.93
N GLY A 18 6.69 -8.00 -9.39
CA GLY A 18 7.35 -9.16 -8.77
C GLY A 18 8.06 -8.80 -7.45
N GLU A 19 7.63 -7.72 -6.80
CA GLU A 19 8.07 -7.32 -5.46
C GLU A 19 7.24 -8.03 -4.39
N SER A 20 7.80 -8.20 -3.19
CA SER A 20 7.08 -8.75 -2.05
C SER A 20 6.34 -7.66 -1.30
N PHE A 21 5.05 -7.87 -1.03
CA PHE A 21 4.25 -6.94 -0.22
C PHE A 21 4.85 -6.70 1.17
N LYS A 22 5.58 -7.68 1.74
CA LYS A 22 6.29 -7.54 3.02
C LYS A 22 7.35 -6.43 3.04
N ASN A 23 7.84 -6.02 1.87
CA ASN A 23 8.82 -4.95 1.74
C ASN A 23 8.19 -3.55 1.68
N VAL A 24 6.84 -3.44 1.69
CA VAL A 24 6.13 -2.16 1.49
C VAL A 24 6.58 -1.08 2.46
N SER A 25 6.85 -1.45 3.72
CA SER A 25 7.31 -0.53 4.77
C SER A 25 8.61 0.21 4.43
N THR A 26 9.46 -0.38 3.60
CA THR A 26 10.74 0.21 3.18
C THR A 26 10.59 1.37 2.19
N TYR A 27 9.43 1.47 1.53
CA TYR A 27 9.13 2.52 0.54
C TYR A 27 8.25 3.64 1.09
N LEU A 28 7.71 3.47 2.30
CA LEU A 28 6.78 4.43 2.90
C LEU A 28 7.53 5.57 3.61
N PRO A 29 6.99 6.80 3.60
CA PRO A 29 7.59 7.90 4.33
C PRO A 29 7.49 7.68 5.84
N LYS A 30 8.50 8.16 6.59
CA LYS A 30 8.47 8.21 8.07
C LYS A 30 7.55 9.32 8.58
N LYS A 31 6.25 9.22 8.26
CA LYS A 31 5.18 10.16 8.62
C LYS A 31 3.95 9.38 9.07
N LYS A 32 2.90 10.07 9.51
CA LYS A 32 1.61 9.43 9.81
C LYS A 32 1.06 8.78 8.54
N LEU A 33 0.75 7.50 8.64
CA LEU A 33 0.23 6.68 7.55
C LEU A 33 -1.17 6.19 7.92
N ALA A 34 -2.04 6.12 6.91
CA ALA A 34 -3.32 5.45 7.01
C ALA A 34 -3.45 4.44 5.87
N ILE A 35 -3.95 3.24 6.19
CA ILE A 35 -4.30 2.22 5.21
C ILE A 35 -5.81 2.22 5.08
N ILE A 36 -6.30 2.47 3.88
CA ILE A 36 -7.72 2.39 3.55
C ILE A 36 -7.91 1.10 2.76
N THR A 37 -8.72 0.20 3.28
CA THR A 37 -8.95 -1.12 2.68
C THR A 37 -10.37 -1.59 2.91
N ASP A 38 -10.77 -2.71 2.31
CA ASP A 38 -12.01 -3.40 2.63
C ASP A 38 -11.75 -4.59 3.56
N ASP A 39 -12.83 -5.24 4.00
CA ASP A 39 -12.81 -6.41 4.87
C ASP A 39 -12.03 -7.58 4.24
N THR A 40 -12.26 -7.83 2.96
CA THR A 40 -11.69 -8.97 2.23
C THR A 40 -10.17 -8.87 2.15
N ILE A 41 -9.64 -7.69 1.80
CA ILE A 41 -8.20 -7.46 1.71
C ILE A 41 -7.57 -7.42 3.10
N PHE A 42 -8.27 -6.86 4.10
CA PHE A 42 -7.79 -6.89 5.49
C PHE A 42 -7.65 -8.32 6.02
N ASP A 43 -8.63 -9.18 5.79
CA ASP A 43 -8.61 -10.57 6.27
C ASP A 43 -7.46 -11.38 5.62
N LEU A 44 -7.18 -11.12 4.34
CA LEU A 44 -6.13 -11.83 3.59
C LEU A 44 -4.71 -11.33 3.91
N TYR A 45 -4.53 -10.00 4.01
CA TYR A 45 -3.20 -9.38 4.02
C TYR A 45 -2.93 -8.50 5.23
N GLY A 46 -3.90 -8.29 6.12
CA GLY A 46 -3.78 -7.37 7.26
C GLY A 46 -2.61 -7.67 8.19
N LYS A 47 -2.19 -8.94 8.27
CA LYS A 47 -1.01 -9.36 9.06
C LYS A 47 0.33 -8.90 8.46
N ASP A 48 0.37 -8.63 7.16
CA ASP A 48 1.55 -8.13 6.45
C ASP A 48 1.52 -6.61 6.25
N PHE A 49 0.46 -5.92 6.73
CA PHE A 49 0.37 -4.47 6.61
C PHE A 49 1.48 -3.78 7.42
N PRO A 50 2.05 -2.67 6.91
CA PRO A 50 2.97 -1.86 7.68
C PRO A 50 2.22 -1.17 8.83
N GLU A 51 2.96 -0.73 9.85
CA GLU A 51 2.40 0.01 10.96
C GLU A 51 1.74 1.31 10.47
N ALA A 52 0.42 1.41 10.62
CA ALA A 52 -0.39 2.52 10.16
C ALA A 52 -1.77 2.51 10.84
N ASN A 53 -2.50 3.62 10.74
CA ASN A 53 -3.91 3.66 11.13
C ASN A 53 -4.77 2.95 10.06
N ILE A 54 -5.45 1.87 10.41
CA ILE A 54 -6.22 1.06 9.45
C ILE A 54 -7.69 1.49 9.48
N ILE A 55 -8.20 1.86 8.30
CA ILE A 55 -9.59 2.25 8.08
C ILE A 55 -10.23 1.21 7.16
N ILE A 56 -11.05 0.34 7.75
CA ILE A 56 -11.77 -0.71 7.02
C ILE A 56 -13.11 -0.13 6.53
N LYS A 57 -13.32 -0.14 5.21
CA LYS A 57 -14.63 0.17 4.62
C LYS A 57 -15.42 -1.12 4.45
N ASN A 58 -16.53 -1.21 5.18
CA ASN A 58 -17.51 -2.27 4.96
C ASN A 58 -18.25 -2.03 3.65
N LYS A 59 -18.53 -3.08 2.88
CA LYS A 59 -19.51 -2.99 1.79
C LYS A 59 -20.87 -2.64 2.39
N THR A 60 -21.35 -1.43 2.13
CA THR A 60 -22.76 -1.10 2.32
C THR A 60 -23.56 -2.06 1.44
N ARG A 61 -24.38 -2.91 2.05
CA ARG A 61 -25.37 -3.72 1.32
C ARG A 61 -26.44 -2.83 0.73
#